data_AF-A0A0D0J1L4-F1
#
_entry.id   AF-A0A0D0J1L4-F1
#
_cell.length_a   1.000
_cell.length_b   1.000
_cell.length_c   1.000
_cell.angle_alpha   90.00
_cell.angle_beta   90.00
_cell.angle_gamma   90.00
#
_symmetry.space_group_name_H-M   'P 1'
#
loop_
_entity.id
_entity.type
_entity.pdbx_description
1 polymer ?
#
loop_
_entity_poly.entity_id
_entity_poly.type
_entity_poly.pdbx_seq_one_letter_code
_entity_poly.pdbx_strand_id
1 'polypeptide(L)'
;METQNFNFVGNINGHRKKLVVITPVENGGVYTNKYCPQELLTGGLGFVVAVNGENLDEFVKDCQKQMIAMEAAGVQKTLLDVHIAGLMGAVMDHLTRCGRLIFGDLLIYMDCFCLLLEADGFSEDEIGDIYPRVTRTIVELYPDYIFNTADLSPFKGSHFDFVLYNLTHK
;
A
#
# COMPACT_ATOMS: atom_id res chain seq x y z
N MET A 1 18.49 -13.19 -4.45
CA MET A 1 17.71 -12.27 -3.59
C MET A 1 18.59 -11.71 -2.48
N GLU A 2 18.83 -10.40 -2.48
CA GLU A 2 19.58 -9.68 -1.44
C GLU A 2 18.65 -8.71 -0.72
N THR A 3 18.85 -8.48 0.57
CA THR A 3 18.06 -7.50 1.33
C THR A 3 18.72 -6.13 1.23
N GLN A 4 17.95 -5.10 0.88
CA GLN A 4 18.43 -3.73 0.75
C GLN A 4 17.73 -2.77 1.72
N ASN A 5 18.48 -1.79 2.20
CA ASN A 5 17.98 -0.73 3.09
C ASN A 5 17.67 0.54 2.30
N PHE A 6 16.42 0.98 2.36
CA PHE A 6 15.94 2.24 1.76
C PHE A 6 15.68 3.24 2.87
N ASN A 7 16.21 4.45 2.72
CA ASN A 7 16.19 5.46 3.77
C ASN A 7 15.34 6.65 3.33
N PHE A 8 14.25 6.89 4.05
CA PHE A 8 13.34 8.00 3.79
C PHE A 8 13.36 8.97 4.97
N VAL A 9 13.59 10.25 4.70
CA VAL A 9 13.68 11.28 5.74
C VAL A 9 12.63 12.35 5.46
N GLY A 10 11.88 12.71 6.49
CA GLY A 10 10.84 13.74 6.40
C GLY A 10 10.39 14.20 7.77
N ASN A 11 9.58 15.25 7.81
CA ASN A 11 8.93 15.70 9.04
C ASN A 11 7.58 14.97 9.19
N ILE A 12 7.55 13.93 10.02
CA ILE A 12 6.36 13.11 10.25
C ILE A 12 5.77 13.48 11.61
N ASN A 13 4.51 13.90 11.61
CA ASN A 13 3.77 14.29 12.81
C ASN A 13 4.50 15.35 13.67
N GLY A 14 5.13 16.35 13.04
CA GLY A 14 5.89 17.40 13.73
C GLY A 14 7.30 17.01 14.18
N HIS A 15 7.75 15.78 13.89
CA HIS A 15 9.09 15.31 14.24
C HIS A 15 9.88 14.93 12.98
N ARG A 16 11.15 15.36 12.92
CA ARG A 16 12.06 14.88 11.88
C ARG A 16 12.37 13.41 12.13
N LYS A 17 11.90 12.53 11.25
CA LYS A 17 12.11 11.08 11.33
C LYS A 17 12.94 10.58 10.15
N LYS A 18 13.62 9.46 10.38
CA LYS A 18 14.28 8.66 9.35
C LYS A 18 13.65 7.26 9.39
N LEU A 19 12.84 6.95 8.38
CA LEU A 19 12.27 5.62 8.20
C LEU A 19 13.24 4.78 7.37
N VAL A 20 13.58 3.59 7.86
CA VAL A 20 14.46 2.64 7.17
C VAL A 20 13.65 1.42 6.79
N VAL A 21 13.30 1.32 5.51
CA VAL A 21 12.61 0.17 4.96
C VAL A 21 13.64 -0.87 4.54
N ILE A 22 13.44 -2.11 4.97
CA ILE A 22 14.35 -3.22 4.72
C ILE A 22 13.57 -4.28 3.94
N THR A 23 13.88 -4.46 2.66
CA THR A 23 13.10 -5.35 1.79
C THR A 23 13.99 -6.10 0.78
N PRO A 24 13.62 -7.33 0.37
CA PRO A 24 14.36 -8.08 -0.64
C PRO A 24 14.31 -7.42 -2.02
N VAL A 25 15.43 -7.53 -2.74
CA VAL A 25 15.62 -7.04 -4.11
C VAL A 25 16.23 -8.15 -4.97
N GLU A 26 15.72 -8.28 -6.19
CA GLU A 26 16.26 -9.19 -7.21
C GLU A 26 16.04 -8.61 -8.60
N ASN A 27 17.10 -8.57 -9.43
CA ASN A 27 17.05 -8.11 -10.83
C ASN A 27 16.39 -6.71 -11.02
N GLY A 28 16.57 -5.80 -10.06
CA GLY A 28 15.99 -4.45 -10.10
C GLY A 28 14.51 -4.38 -9.69
N GLY A 29 13.91 -5.50 -9.29
CA GLY A 29 12.59 -5.57 -8.66
C GLY A 29 12.69 -5.60 -7.14
N VAL A 30 11.76 -4.91 -6.48
CA VAL A 30 11.60 -4.86 -5.02
C VAL A 30 10.39 -5.70 -4.63
N TYR A 31 10.56 -6.57 -3.63
CA TYR A 31 9.49 -7.45 -3.14
C TYR A 31 8.70 -6.70 -2.07
N THR A 32 7.56 -6.12 -2.43
CA THR A 32 6.81 -5.22 -1.54
C THR A 32 5.73 -5.94 -0.73
N ASN A 33 5.38 -7.17 -1.12
CA ASN A 33 4.18 -7.87 -0.68
C ASN A 33 4.27 -8.55 0.69
N LYS A 34 5.19 -8.15 1.57
CA LYS A 34 5.39 -8.75 2.91
C LYS A 34 4.09 -8.87 3.70
N TYR A 35 3.25 -7.84 3.62
CA TYR A 35 1.99 -7.74 4.37
C TYR A 35 0.74 -7.94 3.50
N CYS A 36 0.90 -8.11 2.18
CA CYS A 36 -0.22 -8.28 1.27
C CYS A 36 -0.88 -9.66 1.50
N PRO A 37 -2.19 -9.72 1.83
CA PRO A 37 -2.91 -10.98 1.86
C PRO A 37 -2.81 -11.71 0.52
N GLN A 38 -2.38 -12.97 0.55
CA GLN A 38 -2.16 -13.76 -0.68
C GLN A 38 -3.46 -13.93 -1.47
N GLU A 39 -4.61 -13.98 -0.79
CA GLU A 39 -5.92 -14.09 -1.43
C GLU A 39 -6.23 -12.89 -2.34
N LEU A 40 -5.67 -11.70 -2.07
CA LEU A 40 -5.83 -10.52 -2.93
C LEU A 40 -4.96 -10.58 -4.19
N LEU A 41 -3.91 -11.40 -4.19
CA LEU A 41 -3.04 -11.61 -5.36
C LEU A 41 -3.51 -12.78 -6.22
N THR A 42 -4.05 -13.82 -5.60
CA THR A 42 -4.42 -15.07 -6.28
C THR A 42 -5.92 -15.22 -6.53
N GLY A 43 -6.74 -14.30 -6.04
CA GLY A 43 -8.20 -14.44 -6.05
C GLY A 43 -8.68 -15.56 -5.13
N GLY A 44 -7.99 -15.78 -4.01
CA GLY A 44 -8.32 -16.82 -3.04
C GLY A 44 -7.87 -18.24 -3.42
N LEU A 45 -7.03 -18.39 -4.45
CA LEU A 45 -6.42 -19.68 -4.79
C LEU A 45 -5.24 -19.94 -3.85
N GLY A 46 -5.42 -20.84 -2.88
CA GLY A 46 -4.42 -21.12 -1.83
C GLY A 46 -3.22 -21.97 -2.23
N PHE A 47 -3.12 -22.39 -3.50
CA PHE A 47 -2.03 -23.26 -3.99
C PHE A 47 -0.93 -22.50 -4.76
N VAL A 48 -1.07 -21.18 -4.92
CA VAL A 48 -0.06 -20.32 -5.55
C VAL A 48 0.46 -19.34 -4.51
N VAL A 49 1.78 -19.23 -4.38
CA VAL A 49 2.41 -18.11 -3.66
C VAL A 49 2.69 -17.04 -4.71
N ALA A 50 1.87 -16.00 -4.72
CA ALA A 50 2.05 -14.88 -5.61
C ALA A 50 3.04 -13.88 -4.98
N VAL A 51 4.01 -13.48 -5.78
CA VAL A 51 4.89 -12.36 -5.46
C VAL A 51 4.29 -11.11 -6.07
N ASN A 52 4.13 -10.07 -5.25
CA ASN A 52 3.84 -8.72 -5.70
C ASN A 52 5.05 -7.83 -5.40
N GLY A 53 5.28 -6.87 -6.29
CA GLY A 53 6.49 -6.07 -6.27
C GLY A 53 6.50 -5.10 -7.43
N GLU A 54 7.45 -4.19 -7.38
CA GLU A 54 7.59 -3.13 -8.36
C GLU A 54 9.05 -2.88 -8.70
N ASN A 55 9.30 -2.07 -9.73
CA ASN A 55 10.66 -1.66 -10.06
C ASN A 55 11.24 -0.78 -8.95
N LEU A 56 12.53 -0.93 -8.66
CA LEU A 56 13.24 -0.15 -7.63
C LEU A 56 12.99 1.36 -7.72
N ASP A 57 13.01 1.94 -8.92
CA ASP A 57 12.80 3.38 -9.09
C ASP A 57 11.36 3.80 -8.78
N GLU A 58 10.37 2.95 -9.10
CA GLU A 58 8.97 3.22 -8.76
C GLU A 58 8.75 3.06 -7.25
N PHE A 59 9.32 2.03 -6.63
CA PHE A 59 9.24 1.82 -5.18
C PHE A 59 9.74 3.04 -4.41
N VAL A 60 10.93 3.53 -4.77
CA VAL A 60 11.51 4.72 -4.14
C VAL A 60 10.62 5.95 -4.36
N LYS A 61 10.08 6.14 -5.57
CA LYS A 61 9.17 7.26 -5.86
C LYS A 61 7.88 7.17 -5.06
N ASP A 62 7.28 5.99 -4.95
CA ASP A 62 5.98 5.81 -4.30
C ASP A 62 6.10 5.94 -2.79
N CYS A 63 7.13 5.37 -2.16
CA CYS A 63 7.46 5.67 -0.77
C CYS A 63 7.72 7.17 -0.57
N GLN A 64 8.49 7.82 -1.46
CA GLN A 64 8.80 9.25 -1.34
C GLN A 64 7.55 10.14 -1.48
N LYS A 65 6.60 9.79 -2.37
CA LYS A 65 5.32 10.50 -2.48
C LYS A 65 4.53 10.43 -1.19
N GLN A 66 4.43 9.24 -0.58
CA GLN A 66 3.76 9.09 0.70
C GLN A 66 4.45 9.91 1.79
N MET A 67 5.78 9.91 1.84
CA MET A 67 6.56 10.74 2.78
C MET A 67 6.29 12.24 2.62
N ILE A 68 6.24 12.73 1.38
CA ILE A 68 5.92 14.14 1.10
C ILE A 68 4.50 14.47 1.54
N ALA A 69 3.54 13.58 1.28
CA ALA A 69 2.15 13.77 1.69
C ALA A 69 1.98 13.71 3.22
N MET A 70 2.71 12.84 3.91
CA MET A 70 2.78 12.81 5.38
C MET A 70 3.29 14.14 5.95
N GLU A 71 4.35 14.69 5.36
CA GLU A 71 4.90 15.97 5.79
C GLU A 71 3.92 17.14 5.54
N ALA A 72 3.25 17.13 4.39
CA ALA A 72 2.22 18.12 4.06
C ALA A 72 0.99 18.04 4.98
N ALA A 73 0.66 16.84 5.48
CA ALA A 73 -0.42 16.64 6.45
C ALA A 73 -0.12 17.26 7.82
N GLY A 74 1.16 17.49 8.16
CA GLY A 74 1.56 18.13 9.41
C GLY A 74 1.26 17.27 10.65
N VAL A 75 0.82 17.92 11.74
CA VAL A 75 0.52 17.25 13.01
C VAL A 75 -0.91 16.71 12.99
N GLN A 76 -1.06 15.41 13.21
CA GLN A 76 -2.34 14.71 13.29
C GLN A 76 -2.55 14.10 14.68
N LYS A 77 -3.76 13.61 14.93
CA LYS A 77 -4.15 13.05 16.24
C LYS A 77 -3.36 11.77 16.56
N THR A 78 -3.20 10.89 15.58
CA THR A 78 -2.42 9.66 15.70
C THR A 78 -1.35 9.56 14.63
N LEU A 79 -0.35 8.72 14.86
CA LEU A 79 0.67 8.45 13.86
C LEU A 79 0.07 7.77 12.62
N LEU A 80 -0.89 6.86 12.83
CA LEU A 80 -1.61 6.19 11.76
C LEU A 80 -2.35 7.20 10.86
N ASP A 81 -2.96 8.24 11.43
CA ASP A 81 -3.65 9.28 10.64
C ASP A 81 -2.68 9.99 9.67
N VAL A 82 -1.43 10.23 10.09
CA VAL A 82 -0.39 10.81 9.22
C VAL A 82 -0.07 9.86 8.08
N HIS A 83 0.17 8.57 8.38
CA HIS A 83 0.45 7.56 7.35
C HIS A 83 -0.72 7.38 6.38
N ILE A 84 -1.97 7.38 6.86
CA ILE A 84 -3.17 7.34 6.00
C ILE A 84 -3.20 8.56 5.08
N ALA A 85 -2.88 9.76 5.57
CA ALA A 85 -2.78 10.95 4.73
C ALA A 85 -1.66 10.79 3.66
N GLY A 86 -0.55 10.17 4.03
CA GLY A 86 0.54 9.78 3.12
C GLY A 86 0.06 8.90 1.97
N LEU A 87 -0.55 7.77 2.31
CA LEU A 87 -1.15 6.82 1.36
C LEU A 87 -2.19 7.50 0.46
N MET A 88 -3.12 8.23 1.06
CA MET A 88 -4.15 8.95 0.30
C MET A 88 -3.57 9.99 -0.64
N GLY A 89 -2.47 10.66 -0.27
CA GLY A 89 -1.74 11.55 -1.17
C GLY A 89 -1.26 10.84 -2.45
N ALA A 90 -0.68 9.64 -2.31
CA ALA A 90 -0.23 8.85 -3.47
C ALA A 90 -1.41 8.33 -4.32
N VAL A 91 -2.47 7.82 -3.67
CA VAL A 91 -3.69 7.35 -4.34
C VAL A 91 -4.37 8.48 -5.12
N MET A 92 -4.52 9.65 -4.50
CA MET A 92 -5.17 10.80 -5.12
C MET A 92 -4.33 11.40 -6.25
N ASP A 93 -3.01 11.41 -6.13
CA ASP A 93 -2.12 11.77 -7.24
C ASP A 93 -2.31 10.85 -8.45
N HIS A 94 -2.34 9.53 -8.24
CA HIS A 94 -2.61 8.56 -9.31
C HIS A 94 -3.97 8.84 -9.96
N LEU A 95 -5.04 8.91 -9.16
CA LEU A 95 -6.39 9.14 -9.67
C LEU A 95 -6.50 10.45 -10.46
N THR A 96 -5.82 11.51 -10.03
CA THR A 96 -5.82 12.80 -10.73
C THR A 96 -5.12 12.71 -12.09
N ARG A 97 -4.03 11.93 -12.19
CA ARG A 97 -3.28 11.77 -13.45
C ARG A 97 -3.93 10.80 -14.43
N CYS A 98 -4.51 9.71 -13.93
CA CYS A 98 -4.98 8.60 -14.76
C CYS A 98 -6.51 8.57 -14.94
N GLY A 99 -7.27 9.24 -14.07
CA GLY A 99 -8.74 9.19 -14.04
C GLY A 99 -9.33 7.86 -13.56
N ARG A 100 -8.48 6.88 -13.24
CA ARG A 100 -8.82 5.54 -12.73
C ARG A 100 -7.62 4.95 -11.98
N LEU A 101 -7.87 3.94 -11.17
CA LEU A 101 -6.86 3.17 -10.45
C LEU A 101 -7.10 1.68 -10.67
N ILE A 102 -6.08 0.95 -11.11
CA ILE A 102 -6.16 -0.50 -11.20
C ILE A 102 -5.91 -1.07 -9.79
N PHE A 103 -6.65 -2.10 -9.40
CA PHE A 103 -6.55 -2.67 -8.05
C PHE A 103 -5.12 -3.16 -7.72
N GLY A 104 -4.41 -3.70 -8.71
CA GLY A 104 -2.98 -4.05 -8.56
C GLY A 104 -2.11 -2.85 -8.16
N ASP A 105 -2.34 -1.68 -8.76
CA ASP A 105 -1.62 -0.44 -8.39
C ASP A 105 -1.99 0.01 -6.97
N LEU A 106 -3.25 -0.15 -6.57
CA LEU A 106 -3.67 0.10 -5.19
C LEU A 106 -2.92 -0.81 -4.21
N LEU A 107 -2.75 -2.09 -4.53
CA LEU A 107 -1.97 -3.02 -3.69
C LEU A 107 -0.50 -2.59 -3.60
N ILE A 108 0.11 -2.06 -4.66
CA ILE A 108 1.47 -1.51 -4.62
C ILE A 108 1.56 -0.31 -3.66
N TYR A 109 0.60 0.64 -3.72
CA TYR A 109 0.57 1.75 -2.77
C TYR A 109 0.36 1.28 -1.32
N MET A 110 -0.49 0.28 -1.11
CA MET A 110 -0.71 -0.35 0.19
C MET A 110 0.54 -1.05 0.71
N ASP A 111 1.26 -1.76 -0.15
CA ASP A 111 2.51 -2.43 0.21
C ASP A 111 3.57 -1.42 0.67
N CYS A 112 3.75 -0.32 -0.09
CA CYS A 112 4.61 0.80 0.31
C CYS A 112 4.19 1.40 1.67
N PHE A 113 2.89 1.61 1.87
CA PHE A 113 2.34 2.14 3.13
C PHE A 113 2.65 1.22 4.32
N CYS A 114 2.45 -0.09 4.16
CA CYS A 114 2.72 -1.07 5.23
C CYS A 114 4.22 -1.17 5.56
N LEU A 115 5.09 -1.10 4.57
CA LEU A 115 6.54 -1.05 4.81
C LEU A 115 6.97 0.23 5.53
N LEU A 116 6.33 1.36 5.25
CA LEU A 116 6.58 2.61 5.97
C LEU A 116 6.04 2.57 7.41
N LEU A 117 4.90 1.91 7.66
CA LEU A 117 4.40 1.65 9.01
C LEU A 117 5.39 0.78 9.82
N GLU A 118 5.88 -0.31 9.23
CA GLU A 118 6.89 -1.16 9.86
C GLU A 118 8.15 -0.34 10.22
N ALA A 119 8.64 0.45 9.27
CA ALA A 119 9.80 1.31 9.48
C ALA A 119 9.58 2.40 10.54
N ASP A 120 8.32 2.71 10.89
CA ASP A 120 7.93 3.65 11.95
C ASP A 120 7.49 2.94 13.25
N GLY A 121 7.72 1.62 13.35
CA GLY A 121 7.61 0.84 14.58
C GLY A 121 6.26 0.17 14.83
N PHE A 122 5.36 0.11 13.85
CA PHE A 122 4.12 -0.67 13.96
C PHE A 122 4.45 -2.17 13.93
N SER A 123 3.72 -2.96 14.72
CA SER A 123 3.92 -4.41 14.77
C SER A 123 3.34 -5.13 13.54
N GLU A 124 3.82 -6.33 13.25
CA GLU A 124 3.32 -7.12 12.12
C GLU A 124 1.83 -7.44 12.25
N ASP A 125 1.36 -7.74 13.46
CA ASP A 125 -0.06 -8.00 13.75
C ASP A 125 -0.92 -6.76 13.48
N GLU A 126 -0.49 -5.57 13.95
CA GLU A 126 -1.20 -4.32 13.67
C GLU A 126 -1.27 -4.03 12.17
N ILE A 127 -0.16 -4.20 11.45
CA ILE A 127 -0.12 -3.96 10.00
C ILE A 127 -1.02 -4.95 9.27
N GLY A 128 -1.04 -6.22 9.69
CA GLY A 128 -1.92 -7.26 9.18
C GLY A 128 -3.41 -6.91 9.31
N ASP A 129 -3.80 -6.33 10.46
CA ASP A 129 -5.18 -5.87 10.69
C ASP A 129 -5.52 -4.59 9.90
N ILE A 130 -4.55 -3.69 9.75
CA ILE A 130 -4.71 -2.41 9.04
C ILE A 130 -4.89 -2.64 7.54
N TYR A 131 -4.07 -3.50 6.93
CA TYR A 131 -3.99 -3.67 5.47
C TYR A 131 -5.37 -3.87 4.81
N PRO A 132 -6.14 -4.92 5.16
CA PRO A 132 -7.41 -5.18 4.47
C PRO A 132 -8.45 -4.10 4.80
N ARG A 133 -8.45 -3.54 6.02
CA ARG A 133 -9.41 -2.52 6.46
C ARG A 133 -9.23 -1.20 5.72
N VAL A 134 -7.98 -0.74 5.57
CA VAL A 134 -7.66 0.49 4.82
C VAL A 134 -7.93 0.27 3.33
N THR A 135 -7.49 -0.85 2.77
CA THR A 135 -7.76 -1.20 1.35
C THR A 135 -9.26 -1.17 1.07
N ARG A 136 -10.07 -1.78 1.94
CA ARG A 136 -11.54 -1.78 1.83
C ARG A 136 -12.12 -0.38 1.89
N THR A 137 -11.64 0.44 2.82
CA THR A 137 -12.11 1.82 2.98
C THR A 137 -11.86 2.63 1.70
N ILE A 138 -10.69 2.49 1.08
CA ILE A 138 -10.37 3.17 -0.19
C ILE A 138 -11.32 2.70 -1.31
N VAL A 139 -11.55 1.39 -1.42
CA VAL A 139 -12.49 0.83 -2.40
C VAL A 139 -13.91 1.37 -2.22
N GLU A 140 -14.37 1.54 -0.98
CA GLU A 140 -15.71 2.05 -0.67
C GLU A 140 -15.84 3.57 -0.88
N LEU A 141 -14.75 4.33 -0.71
CA LEU A 141 -14.74 5.77 -0.96
C LEU A 141 -14.69 6.11 -2.45
N TYR A 142 -14.08 5.26 -3.28
CA TYR A 142 -13.87 5.51 -4.72
C TYR A 142 -14.34 4.34 -5.61
N PRO A 143 -15.58 3.85 -5.46
CA PRO A 143 -16.03 2.61 -6.10
C PRO A 143 -16.04 2.71 -7.63
N ASP A 144 -16.31 3.89 -8.17
CA ASP A 144 -16.39 4.14 -9.62
C ASP A 144 -15.03 4.37 -10.28
N TYR A 145 -13.96 4.46 -9.48
CA TYR A 145 -12.62 4.77 -9.96
C TYR A 145 -11.66 3.57 -9.88
N ILE A 146 -12.07 2.47 -9.25
CA ILE A 146 -11.21 1.31 -9.01
C ILE A 146 -11.65 0.12 -9.88
N PHE A 147 -10.70 -0.45 -10.61
CA PHE A 147 -10.96 -1.49 -11.61
C PHE A 147 -10.12 -2.74 -11.34
N ASN A 148 -10.65 -3.92 -11.69
CA ASN A 148 -9.93 -5.19 -11.53
C ASN A 148 -8.69 -5.24 -12.44
N THR A 149 -7.60 -5.82 -11.94
CA THR A 149 -6.33 -5.96 -12.66
C THR A 149 -6.45 -6.83 -13.92
N ALA A 150 -7.28 -7.87 -13.88
CA ALA A 150 -7.33 -8.87 -14.93
C ALA A 150 -8.07 -8.42 -16.20
N ASP A 151 -9.15 -7.66 -16.05
CA ASP A 151 -10.09 -7.38 -17.14
C ASP A 151 -10.56 -5.91 -17.21
N LEU A 152 -10.08 -5.05 -16.30
CA LEU A 152 -10.48 -3.64 -16.19
C LEU A 152 -11.99 -3.44 -16.00
N SER A 153 -12.72 -4.45 -15.53
CA SER A 153 -14.09 -4.30 -15.07
C SER A 153 -14.12 -3.55 -13.73
N PRO A 154 -15.25 -2.92 -13.36
CA PRO A 154 -15.39 -2.30 -12.04
C PRO A 154 -15.03 -3.28 -10.92
N PHE A 155 -14.24 -2.84 -9.95
CA PHE A 155 -13.84 -3.69 -8.83
C PHE A 155 -15.04 -4.04 -7.94
N LYS A 156 -15.93 -3.07 -7.69
CA LYS A 156 -17.09 -3.27 -6.82
C LYS A 156 -18.02 -4.35 -7.39
N GLY A 157 -18.40 -5.31 -6.56
CA GLY A 157 -19.21 -6.46 -6.95
C GLY A 157 -18.42 -7.59 -7.62
N SER A 158 -17.10 -7.47 -7.78
CA SER A 158 -16.26 -8.54 -8.31
C SER A 158 -15.96 -9.63 -7.28
N HIS A 159 -15.35 -10.72 -7.73
CA HIS A 159 -14.82 -11.76 -6.84
C HIS A 159 -13.78 -11.20 -5.86
N PHE A 160 -12.92 -10.27 -6.30
CA PHE A 160 -11.92 -9.66 -5.42
C PHE A 160 -12.55 -8.72 -4.39
N ASP A 161 -13.67 -8.04 -4.69
CA ASP A 161 -14.44 -7.27 -3.69
C ASP A 161 -14.98 -8.20 -2.58
N PHE A 162 -15.45 -9.40 -2.95
CA PHE A 162 -15.89 -10.42 -1.99
C PHE A 162 -14.73 -10.97 -1.15
N VAL A 163 -13.58 -11.27 -1.77
CA VAL A 163 -12.38 -11.71 -1.03
C VAL A 163 -11.94 -10.65 -0.02
N LEU A 164 -11.84 -9.39 -0.46
CA LEU A 164 -11.48 -8.26 0.40
C LEU A 164 -12.47 -8.09 1.56
N TYR A 165 -13.78 -8.20 1.29
CA TYR A 165 -14.81 -8.15 2.32
C TYR A 165 -14.60 -9.22 3.41
N ASN A 166 -14.29 -10.46 3.02
CA ASN A 166 -14.07 -11.52 4.01
C ASN A 166 -12.80 -11.27 4.83
N LEU A 167 -11.74 -10.74 4.22
CA LEU A 167 -10.51 -10.40 4.92
C LEU A 167 -10.70 -9.29 5.97
N THR A 168 -11.65 -8.37 5.78
CA THR A 168 -11.92 -7.32 6.78
C THR A 168 -12.79 -7.77 7.96
N HIS A 169 -13.35 -8.99 7.92
CA HIS A 169 -14.29 -9.52 8.92
C HIS A 169 -13.79 -10.83 9.57
N LYS A 170 -12.54 -11.22 9.33
CA LYS A 170 -11.84 -12.25 10.11
C LYS A 170 -11.42 -11.66 11.46
#